data_AF-A0A964N2W2-F1
#
_entry.id   AF-A0A964N2W2-F1
#
_cell.length_a   1.000
_cell.length_b   1.000
_cell.length_c   1.000
_cell.angle_alpha   90.00
_cell.angle_beta   90.00
_cell.angle_gamma   90.00
#
_symmetry.space_group_name_H-M   'P 1'
#
loop_
_entity.id
_entity.type
_entity.pdbx_description
1 polymer ?
#
loop_
_entity_poly.entity_id
_entity_poly.type
_entity_poly.pdbx_seq_one_letter_code
_entity_poly.pdbx_strand_id
1 'polypeptide(L)'
;MPDTSRTPARRDGYVVAVIGATGNVGREMLNILWERKFPVSKVYALASERSVGAQISFGEDDVLKVLDLAAFDFKGVNLALSSPGAKVSAVHGPRAAAAGCVVIDNTSYFRMDADVPLVVPEVNPAAIARYKKKGIIANPNCSTIQMVVALKPLHDAFKIRRVVVSTYQSTSGAGKSGMDELFNQTKGIYANQAAVLTKSIFTKQIAFNVIPHIDVFLDGGETKEEWKMAAETRKILDPEIKVHANCARVASFVGHAEYINIETEKPITAQAARAALSKAPGIRVVDHHADEGYTTPAEVAGEDDVFISRIRKDSSVENGVSFWCVADNLRKGAALNAVQIAEVLVKEYLNAGR
;
A
#
# COMPACT_ATOMS: atom_id res chain seq x y z
N MET A 1 -42.38 9.26 -18.56
CA MET A 1 -41.90 8.93 -17.20
C MET A 1 -40.40 9.23 -17.17
N PRO A 2 -39.91 10.18 -16.36
CA PRO A 2 -38.48 10.46 -16.29
C PRO A 2 -37.79 9.37 -15.46
N ASP A 3 -36.67 8.87 -16.02
CA ASP A 3 -35.73 7.92 -15.43
C ASP A 3 -35.16 8.42 -14.10
N THR A 4 -35.44 7.69 -13.00
CA THR A 4 -35.03 8.03 -11.63
C THR A 4 -33.73 7.35 -11.18
N SER A 5 -32.84 6.94 -12.10
CA SER A 5 -31.61 6.20 -11.75
C SER A 5 -30.31 7.02 -11.72
N ARG A 6 -30.36 8.32 -11.39
CA ARG A 6 -29.15 9.13 -11.19
C ARG A 6 -29.14 9.81 -9.84
N THR A 7 -28.24 9.38 -8.97
CA THR A 7 -27.75 10.13 -7.81
C THR A 7 -27.38 11.55 -8.29
N PRO A 8 -27.92 12.63 -7.69
CA PRO A 8 -27.68 13.98 -8.18
C PRO A 8 -26.19 14.31 -8.03
N ALA A 9 -25.55 14.76 -9.12
CA ALA A 9 -24.18 15.24 -9.09
C ALA A 9 -24.05 16.39 -8.09
N ARG A 10 -23.31 16.19 -7.00
CA ARG A 10 -22.86 17.29 -6.15
C ARG A 10 -22.02 18.22 -7.02
N ARG A 11 -22.52 19.43 -7.30
CA ARG A 11 -21.88 20.38 -8.23
C ARG A 11 -20.46 20.81 -7.82
N ASP A 12 -20.06 20.54 -6.57
CA ASP A 12 -18.78 21.00 -6.00
C ASP A 12 -17.72 19.89 -5.76
N GLY A 13 -17.95 18.65 -6.23
CA GLY A 13 -17.04 17.51 -6.01
C GLY A 13 -16.11 17.14 -7.19
N TYR A 14 -15.16 16.25 -6.95
CA TYR A 14 -14.23 15.70 -7.93
C TYR A 14 -14.80 14.51 -8.70
N VAL A 15 -14.53 14.45 -10.00
CA VAL A 15 -14.77 13.27 -10.83
C VAL A 15 -13.57 12.34 -10.66
N VAL A 16 -13.79 11.17 -10.08
CA VAL A 16 -12.73 10.20 -9.75
C VAL A 16 -12.92 8.93 -10.56
N ALA A 17 -11.83 8.38 -11.10
CA ALA A 17 -11.79 7.05 -11.69
C ALA A 17 -10.96 6.10 -10.81
N VAL A 18 -11.46 4.89 -10.57
CA VAL A 18 -10.70 3.81 -9.93
C VAL A 18 -10.38 2.76 -10.97
N ILE A 19 -9.09 2.65 -11.34
CA ILE A 19 -8.59 1.72 -12.35
C ILE A 19 -8.14 0.43 -11.67
N GLY A 20 -8.65 -0.71 -12.14
CA GLY A 20 -8.48 -2.00 -11.47
C GLY A 20 -9.52 -2.20 -10.37
N ALA A 21 -10.69 -1.57 -10.48
CA ALA A 21 -11.74 -1.55 -9.46
C ALA A 21 -12.23 -2.94 -9.01
N THR A 22 -12.12 -3.96 -9.86
CA THR A 22 -12.54 -5.33 -9.52
C THR A 22 -11.55 -6.11 -8.65
N GLY A 23 -10.28 -5.67 -8.57
CA GLY A 23 -9.25 -6.28 -7.74
C GLY A 23 -9.34 -5.86 -6.27
N ASN A 24 -8.64 -6.58 -5.38
CA ASN A 24 -8.70 -6.34 -3.93
C ASN A 24 -8.39 -4.89 -3.56
N VAL A 25 -7.29 -4.32 -4.05
CA VAL A 25 -6.90 -2.92 -3.78
C VAL A 25 -7.89 -1.92 -4.38
N GLY A 26 -8.43 -2.19 -5.59
CA GLY A 26 -9.39 -1.29 -6.22
C GLY A 26 -10.72 -1.21 -5.47
N ARG A 27 -11.20 -2.36 -4.96
CA ARG A 27 -12.37 -2.41 -4.06
C ARG A 27 -12.10 -1.65 -2.77
N GLU A 28 -10.93 -1.84 -2.19
CA GLU A 28 -10.53 -1.13 -0.96
C GLU A 28 -10.42 0.38 -1.19
N MET A 29 -9.92 0.84 -2.33
CA MET A 29 -9.92 2.26 -2.70
C MET A 29 -11.35 2.83 -2.76
N LEU A 30 -12.31 2.09 -3.33
CA LEU A 30 -13.72 2.50 -3.37
C LEU A 30 -14.33 2.60 -1.97
N ASN A 31 -14.07 1.60 -1.11
CA ASN A 31 -14.53 1.61 0.28
C ASN A 31 -13.99 2.81 1.04
N ILE A 32 -12.68 3.04 0.98
CA ILE A 32 -12.01 4.12 1.71
C ILE A 32 -12.46 5.50 1.21
N LEU A 33 -12.64 5.68 -0.10
CA LEU A 33 -13.19 6.93 -0.65
C LEU A 33 -14.56 7.26 -0.03
N TRP A 34 -15.40 6.24 0.19
CA TRP A 34 -16.71 6.40 0.83
C TRP A 34 -16.59 6.61 2.35
N GLU A 35 -15.86 5.76 3.07
CA GLU A 35 -15.68 5.81 4.53
C GLU A 35 -15.12 7.17 4.97
N ARG A 36 -14.15 7.68 4.22
CA ARG A 36 -13.49 8.97 4.48
C ARG A 36 -14.26 10.17 3.92
N LYS A 37 -15.43 9.92 3.32
CA LYS A 37 -16.31 10.94 2.72
C LYS A 37 -15.54 11.84 1.75
N PHE A 38 -14.67 11.25 0.94
CA PHE A 38 -13.90 11.99 -0.06
C PHE A 38 -14.86 12.78 -0.95
N PRO A 39 -14.57 14.05 -1.28
CA PRO A 39 -15.53 14.94 -1.94
C PRO A 39 -15.71 14.58 -3.43
N VAL A 40 -16.31 13.45 -3.73
CA VAL A 40 -16.62 13.00 -5.09
C VAL A 40 -17.94 13.60 -5.59
N SER A 41 -17.95 14.03 -6.84
CA SER A 41 -19.19 14.36 -7.59
C SER A 41 -19.64 13.18 -8.47
N LYS A 42 -18.69 12.37 -8.91
CA LYS A 42 -18.91 11.15 -9.70
C LYS A 42 -17.74 10.19 -9.55
N VAL A 43 -18.02 8.90 -9.49
CA VAL A 43 -17.01 7.83 -9.46
C VAL A 43 -17.19 6.91 -10.67
N TYR A 44 -16.08 6.57 -11.34
CA TYR A 44 -16.03 5.57 -12.39
C TYR A 44 -15.24 4.35 -11.92
N ALA A 45 -15.86 3.17 -11.96
CA ALA A 45 -15.18 1.89 -11.76
C ALA A 45 -14.67 1.37 -13.10
N LEU A 46 -13.35 1.28 -13.27
CA LEU A 46 -12.71 0.86 -14.53
C LEU A 46 -11.96 -0.45 -14.32
N ALA A 47 -12.11 -1.39 -15.25
CA ALA A 47 -11.35 -2.64 -15.27
C ALA A 47 -11.17 -3.15 -16.70
N SER A 48 -10.56 -4.33 -16.85
CA SER A 48 -10.44 -5.01 -18.14
C SER A 48 -11.81 -5.37 -18.74
N GLU A 49 -11.89 -5.49 -20.07
CA GLU A 49 -13.08 -5.90 -20.83
C GLU A 49 -13.84 -7.09 -20.22
N ARG A 50 -13.14 -8.14 -19.77
CA ARG A 50 -13.72 -9.33 -19.09
C ARG A 50 -14.55 -9.03 -17.84
N SER A 51 -14.44 -7.82 -17.29
CA SER A 51 -15.12 -7.37 -16.08
C SER A 51 -16.24 -6.38 -16.37
N VAL A 52 -16.45 -5.98 -17.63
CA VAL A 52 -17.50 -5.03 -18.03
C VAL A 52 -18.87 -5.59 -17.67
N GLY A 53 -19.74 -4.70 -17.16
CA GLY A 53 -21.10 -5.08 -16.74
C GLY A 53 -21.18 -5.69 -15.34
N ALA A 54 -20.05 -6.07 -14.74
CA ALA A 54 -20.01 -6.37 -13.31
C ALA A 54 -20.43 -5.14 -12.50
N GLN A 55 -20.99 -5.39 -11.32
CA GLN A 55 -21.40 -4.37 -10.38
C GLN A 55 -20.49 -4.39 -9.16
N ILE A 56 -20.12 -3.21 -8.68
CA ILE A 56 -19.28 -3.04 -7.49
C ILE A 56 -19.93 -1.96 -6.62
N SER A 57 -20.06 -2.24 -5.32
CA SER A 57 -20.56 -1.27 -4.36
C SER A 57 -19.59 -0.09 -4.22
N PHE A 58 -20.16 1.09 -4.03
CA PHE A 58 -19.44 2.28 -3.58
C PHE A 58 -20.10 2.74 -2.29
N GLY A 59 -19.57 2.25 -1.17
CA GLY A 59 -20.25 2.37 0.12
C GLY A 59 -21.54 1.55 0.19
N GLU A 60 -22.44 1.99 1.05
CA GLU A 60 -23.72 1.30 1.31
C GLU A 60 -24.82 1.68 0.31
N ASP A 61 -24.75 2.89 -0.26
CA ASP A 61 -25.89 3.49 -0.97
C ASP A 61 -25.82 3.40 -2.50
N ASP A 62 -24.62 3.20 -3.07
CA ASP A 62 -24.40 3.27 -4.52
C ASP A 62 -23.79 1.97 -5.09
N VAL A 63 -24.20 1.62 -6.31
CA VAL A 63 -23.64 0.51 -7.08
C VAL A 63 -23.12 1.03 -8.42
N LEU A 64 -21.83 0.83 -8.65
CA LEU A 64 -21.13 1.23 -9.86
C LEU A 64 -21.13 0.10 -10.88
N LYS A 65 -21.47 0.42 -12.13
CA LYS A 65 -21.22 -0.47 -13.26
C LYS A 65 -19.75 -0.36 -13.68
N VAL A 66 -19.09 -1.50 -13.83
CA VAL A 66 -17.71 -1.56 -14.32
C VAL A 66 -17.69 -1.23 -15.81
N LEU A 67 -16.88 -0.25 -16.17
CA LEU A 67 -16.63 0.17 -17.55
C LEU A 67 -15.30 -0.38 -18.06
N ASP A 68 -15.20 -0.50 -19.38
CA ASP A 68 -13.96 -0.93 -20.03
C ASP A 68 -12.90 0.15 -19.97
N LEU A 69 -11.80 -0.14 -19.30
CA LEU A 69 -10.63 0.73 -19.24
C LEU A 69 -10.08 1.04 -20.64
N ALA A 70 -10.07 0.07 -21.57
CA ALA A 70 -9.47 0.28 -22.88
C ALA A 70 -10.23 1.35 -23.69
N ALA A 71 -11.56 1.32 -23.68
CA ALA A 71 -12.41 2.29 -24.37
C ALA A 71 -12.69 3.61 -23.60
N PHE A 72 -12.31 3.70 -22.32
CA PHE A 72 -12.70 4.85 -21.48
C PHE A 72 -11.96 6.16 -21.84
N ASP A 73 -12.74 7.24 -22.03
CA ASP A 73 -12.24 8.61 -22.20
C ASP A 73 -12.07 9.31 -20.83
N PHE A 74 -10.84 9.74 -20.54
CA PHE A 74 -10.48 10.41 -19.30
C PHE A 74 -10.77 11.92 -19.30
N LYS A 75 -11.29 12.50 -20.39
CA LYS A 75 -11.63 13.92 -20.46
C LYS A 75 -12.62 14.31 -19.36
N GLY A 76 -12.26 15.32 -18.57
CA GLY A 76 -13.09 15.82 -17.46
C GLY A 76 -13.01 14.97 -16.18
N VAL A 77 -12.19 13.90 -16.15
CA VAL A 77 -11.83 13.20 -14.91
C VAL A 77 -10.74 13.99 -14.21
N ASN A 78 -10.92 14.27 -12.91
CA ASN A 78 -9.95 15.03 -12.13
C ASN A 78 -8.84 14.14 -11.58
N LEU A 79 -9.21 12.98 -11.04
CA LEU A 79 -8.29 12.06 -10.36
C LEU A 79 -8.49 10.62 -10.83
N ALA A 80 -7.40 9.87 -10.95
CA ALA A 80 -7.44 8.44 -11.19
C ALA A 80 -6.62 7.70 -10.13
N LEU A 81 -7.27 6.86 -9.32
CA LEU A 81 -6.60 5.94 -8.42
C LEU A 81 -6.36 4.62 -9.17
N SER A 82 -5.10 4.26 -9.39
CA SER A 82 -4.73 3.20 -10.32
C SER A 82 -4.07 2.01 -9.62
N SER A 83 -4.65 0.81 -9.74
CA SER A 83 -4.03 -0.44 -9.32
C SER A 83 -4.28 -1.65 -10.27
N PRO A 84 -4.17 -1.52 -11.61
CA PRO A 84 -4.43 -2.62 -12.55
C PRO A 84 -3.23 -3.55 -12.82
N GLY A 85 -2.05 -3.23 -12.28
CA GLY A 85 -0.77 -3.88 -12.58
C GLY A 85 0.12 -3.05 -13.51
N ALA A 86 1.44 -3.28 -13.44
CA ALA A 86 2.45 -2.38 -14.02
C ALA A 86 2.32 -2.21 -15.54
N LYS A 87 2.08 -3.30 -16.29
CA LYS A 87 1.93 -3.25 -17.76
C LYS A 87 0.71 -2.42 -18.19
N VAL A 88 -0.39 -2.50 -17.46
CA VAL A 88 -1.60 -1.72 -17.74
C VAL A 88 -1.37 -0.24 -17.38
N SER A 89 -0.68 0.03 -16.27
CA SER A 89 -0.37 1.39 -15.83
C SER A 89 0.59 2.11 -16.78
N ALA A 90 1.52 1.39 -17.40
CA ALA A 90 2.40 1.90 -18.45
C ALA A 90 1.64 2.49 -19.65
N VAL A 91 0.49 1.91 -19.98
CA VAL A 91 -0.35 2.33 -21.12
C VAL A 91 -1.35 3.40 -20.68
N HIS A 92 -2.10 3.14 -19.61
CA HIS A 92 -3.25 3.97 -19.25
C HIS A 92 -2.92 5.14 -18.33
N GLY A 93 -1.83 5.06 -17.55
CA GLY A 93 -1.38 6.18 -16.70
C GLY A 93 -1.06 7.44 -17.52
N PRO A 94 -0.17 7.36 -18.53
CA PRO A 94 0.13 8.50 -19.39
C PRO A 94 -1.07 8.95 -20.21
N ARG A 95 -1.96 8.02 -20.62
CA ARG A 95 -3.20 8.34 -21.34
C ARG A 95 -4.16 9.18 -20.49
N ALA A 96 -4.35 8.82 -19.23
CA ALA A 96 -5.16 9.61 -18.29
C ALA A 96 -4.52 10.97 -18.00
N ALA A 97 -3.20 11.00 -17.75
CA ALA A 97 -2.46 12.22 -17.52
C ALA A 97 -2.54 13.21 -18.70
N ALA A 98 -2.42 12.72 -19.93
CA ALA A 98 -2.55 13.53 -21.15
C ALA A 98 -3.95 14.14 -21.31
N ALA A 99 -4.99 13.52 -20.72
CA ALA A 99 -6.35 14.06 -20.70
C ALA A 99 -6.59 15.10 -19.58
N GLY A 100 -5.56 15.44 -18.79
CA GLY A 100 -5.62 16.40 -17.69
C GLY A 100 -5.98 15.79 -16.33
N CYS A 101 -6.08 14.47 -16.23
CA CYS A 101 -6.34 13.75 -14.98
C CYS A 101 -5.05 13.56 -14.17
N VAL A 102 -5.06 13.77 -12.86
CA VAL A 102 -3.91 13.41 -12.02
C VAL A 102 -4.03 11.95 -11.58
N VAL A 103 -3.04 11.14 -11.94
CA VAL A 103 -3.01 9.71 -11.64
C VAL A 103 -2.22 9.46 -10.36
N ILE A 104 -2.80 8.71 -9.43
CA ILE A 104 -2.10 8.15 -8.27
C ILE A 104 -1.96 6.65 -8.52
N ASP A 105 -0.75 6.22 -8.91
CA ASP A 105 -0.48 4.87 -9.38
C ASP A 105 0.13 3.98 -8.31
N ASN A 106 -0.55 2.89 -7.98
CA ASN A 106 -0.14 1.90 -6.99
C ASN A 106 0.91 0.91 -7.49
N THR A 107 1.21 0.92 -8.79
CA THR A 107 2.10 -0.08 -9.38
C THR A 107 3.55 0.34 -9.28
N SER A 108 4.47 -0.62 -9.46
CA SER A 108 5.90 -0.33 -9.42
C SER A 108 6.40 0.44 -10.65
N TYR A 109 5.58 0.65 -11.68
CA TYR A 109 6.05 1.11 -13.00
C TYR A 109 6.68 2.50 -12.93
N PHE A 110 6.07 3.44 -12.21
CA PHE A 110 6.53 4.83 -12.13
C PHE A 110 7.35 5.14 -10.88
N ARG A 111 7.49 4.21 -9.93
CA ARG A 111 8.05 4.49 -8.59
C ARG A 111 9.46 5.06 -8.62
N MET A 112 10.31 4.57 -9.54
CA MET A 112 11.70 5.02 -9.67
C MET A 112 11.93 6.02 -10.79
N ASP A 113 10.88 6.46 -11.49
CA ASP A 113 10.98 7.53 -12.48
C ASP A 113 11.38 8.84 -11.77
N ALA A 114 12.41 9.53 -12.30
CA ALA A 114 12.95 10.73 -11.68
C ALA A 114 11.97 11.92 -11.71
N ASP A 115 10.99 11.92 -12.62
CA ASP A 115 9.99 12.98 -12.74
C ASP A 115 8.67 12.67 -12.04
N VAL A 116 8.50 11.45 -11.51
CA VAL A 116 7.32 11.05 -10.74
C VAL A 116 7.65 11.05 -9.24
N PRO A 117 6.92 11.82 -8.40
CA PRO A 117 7.07 11.74 -6.95
C PRO A 117 6.57 10.40 -6.42
N LEU A 118 7.30 9.83 -5.46
CA LEU A 118 6.94 8.62 -4.72
C LEU A 118 6.59 9.04 -3.29
N VAL A 119 5.34 8.84 -2.87
CA VAL A 119 4.78 9.60 -1.73
C VAL A 119 4.18 8.70 -0.65
N VAL A 120 4.52 9.01 0.60
CA VAL A 120 3.78 8.62 1.81
C VAL A 120 3.42 9.93 2.54
N PRO A 121 2.14 10.30 2.66
CA PRO A 121 1.73 11.61 3.18
C PRO A 121 2.27 11.95 4.58
N GLU A 122 2.44 10.97 5.46
CA GLU A 122 3.01 11.18 6.80
C GLU A 122 4.54 11.40 6.79
N VAL A 123 5.20 11.12 5.66
CA VAL A 123 6.66 11.10 5.54
C VAL A 123 7.20 12.23 4.67
N ASN A 124 6.67 12.37 3.46
CA ASN A 124 7.18 13.33 2.46
C ASN A 124 6.05 14.04 1.66
N PRO A 125 5.04 14.65 2.32
CA PRO A 125 3.87 15.21 1.65
C PRO A 125 4.22 16.31 0.64
N ALA A 126 5.27 17.09 0.90
CA ALA A 126 5.74 18.15 0.00
C ALA A 126 6.15 17.63 -1.39
N ALA A 127 6.50 16.35 -1.53
CA ALA A 127 6.84 15.75 -2.82
C ALA A 127 5.65 15.75 -3.80
N ILE A 128 4.41 15.80 -3.29
CA ILE A 128 3.20 15.85 -4.11
C ILE A 128 3.26 17.02 -5.10
N ALA A 129 3.80 18.18 -4.73
CA ALA A 129 3.93 19.36 -5.59
C ALA A 129 4.53 19.08 -6.98
N ARG A 130 5.35 18.03 -7.09
CA ARG A 130 6.01 17.59 -8.33
C ARG A 130 5.09 16.87 -9.32
N TYR A 131 3.84 16.55 -8.94
CA TYR A 131 2.87 15.83 -9.79
C TYR A 131 2.70 16.48 -11.17
N LYS A 132 2.82 17.81 -11.25
CA LYS A 132 2.65 18.60 -12.49
C LYS A 132 3.60 18.21 -13.62
N LYS A 133 4.73 17.57 -13.32
CA LYS A 133 5.72 17.16 -14.34
C LYS A 133 5.17 16.13 -15.31
N LYS A 134 4.44 15.13 -14.81
CA LYS A 134 3.89 14.02 -15.62
C LYS A 134 2.40 13.79 -15.43
N GLY A 135 1.74 14.53 -14.52
CA GLY A 135 0.36 14.26 -14.10
C GLY A 135 0.23 12.95 -13.33
N ILE A 136 1.33 12.41 -12.79
CA ILE A 136 1.37 11.10 -12.12
C ILE A 136 2.10 11.26 -10.78
N ILE A 137 1.57 10.60 -9.75
CA ILE A 137 2.17 10.38 -8.43
C ILE A 137 2.22 8.87 -8.22
N ALA A 138 3.36 8.35 -7.78
CA ALA A 138 3.50 6.94 -7.47
C ALA A 138 3.22 6.67 -5.99
N ASN A 139 2.44 5.64 -5.72
CA ASN A 139 2.20 5.06 -4.41
C ASN A 139 3.20 3.89 -4.19
N PRO A 140 3.90 3.83 -3.03
CA PRO A 140 4.96 2.84 -2.83
C PRO A 140 4.48 1.40 -2.62
N ASN A 141 5.42 0.49 -2.46
CA ASN A 141 5.19 -0.89 -2.06
C ASN A 141 4.61 -0.95 -0.63
N CYS A 142 3.69 -1.89 -0.40
CA CYS A 142 3.01 -2.06 0.88
C CYS A 142 3.95 -2.22 2.08
N SER A 143 4.99 -3.07 1.96
CA SER A 143 6.00 -3.25 3.01
C SER A 143 6.80 -1.97 3.22
N THR A 144 7.15 -1.26 2.14
CA THR A 144 7.85 0.02 2.27
C THR A 144 7.02 1.06 3.02
N ILE A 145 5.71 1.19 2.73
CA ILE A 145 4.84 2.20 3.35
C ILE A 145 4.82 2.06 4.86
N GLN A 146 4.48 0.88 5.39
CA GLN A 146 4.42 0.68 6.85
C GLN A 146 5.78 0.91 7.51
N MET A 147 6.87 0.47 6.87
CA MET A 147 8.22 0.67 7.35
C MET A 147 8.55 2.16 7.42
N VAL A 148 8.40 2.92 6.34
CA VAL A 148 8.79 4.34 6.33
C VAL A 148 7.91 5.22 7.22
N VAL A 149 6.63 4.87 7.40
CA VAL A 149 5.77 5.52 8.42
C VAL A 149 6.38 5.32 9.81
N ALA A 150 6.76 4.09 10.16
CA ALA A 150 7.39 3.79 11.45
C ALA A 150 8.78 4.43 11.61
N LEU A 151 9.58 4.46 10.55
CA LEU A 151 10.94 4.98 10.57
C LEU A 151 10.97 6.51 10.67
N LYS A 152 10.01 7.22 10.06
CA LYS A 152 10.05 8.70 9.96
C LYS A 152 10.22 9.42 11.30
N PRO A 153 9.40 9.20 12.34
CA PRO A 153 9.57 9.92 13.62
C PRO A 153 10.90 9.59 14.30
N LEU A 154 11.41 8.37 14.12
CA LEU A 154 12.71 7.95 14.64
C LEU A 154 13.86 8.58 13.86
N HIS A 155 13.74 8.67 12.53
CA HIS A 155 14.72 9.29 11.65
C HIS A 155 14.83 10.80 11.91
N ASP A 156 13.71 11.49 12.10
CA ASP A 156 13.73 12.93 12.42
C ASP A 156 14.39 13.20 13.76
N ALA A 157 14.13 12.35 14.75
CA ALA A 157 14.64 12.55 16.10
C ALA A 157 16.08 12.07 16.29
N PHE A 158 16.50 10.99 15.63
CA PHE A 158 17.77 10.28 15.91
C PHE A 158 18.67 10.03 14.69
N LYS A 159 18.21 10.36 13.48
CA LYS A 159 18.86 10.08 12.20
C LYS A 159 19.26 8.61 12.04
N ILE A 160 18.46 7.86 11.29
CA ILE A 160 18.72 6.44 11.04
C ILE A 160 19.78 6.28 9.95
N ARG A 161 20.84 5.51 10.25
CA ARG A 161 21.91 5.19 9.30
C ARG A 161 21.64 3.90 8.55
N ARG A 162 21.11 2.90 9.27
CA ARG A 162 20.91 1.54 8.78
C ARG A 162 19.60 0.96 9.26
N VAL A 163 18.96 0.22 8.38
CA VAL A 163 17.77 -0.59 8.61
C VAL A 163 18.08 -2.01 8.16
N VAL A 164 17.81 -2.98 9.02
CA VAL A 164 17.70 -4.39 8.66
C VAL A 164 16.26 -4.80 8.91
N VAL A 165 15.60 -5.37 7.90
CA VAL A 165 14.20 -5.77 8.00
C VAL A 165 14.01 -7.20 7.50
N SER A 166 13.22 -7.97 8.26
CA SER A 166 12.71 -9.27 7.85
C SER A 166 11.19 -9.20 7.80
N THR A 167 10.61 -9.42 6.62
CA THR A 167 9.17 -9.29 6.41
C THR A 167 8.47 -10.65 6.45
N TYR A 168 7.25 -10.62 6.94
CA TYR A 168 6.30 -11.72 7.01
C TYR A 168 5.05 -11.26 6.29
N GLN A 169 5.09 -11.33 4.96
CA GLN A 169 4.05 -10.77 4.10
C GLN A 169 2.91 -11.77 3.89
N SER A 170 1.68 -11.30 4.02
CA SER A 170 0.46 -12.04 3.72
C SER A 170 0.30 -12.41 2.24
N THR A 171 -0.60 -13.35 1.98
CA THR A 171 -0.94 -13.83 0.65
C THR A 171 -1.79 -12.85 -0.17
N SER A 172 -2.50 -11.90 0.46
CA SER A 172 -3.24 -10.86 -0.25
C SER A 172 -2.34 -9.91 -1.05
N GLY A 173 -1.06 -9.81 -0.71
CA GLY A 173 -0.07 -9.09 -1.52
C GLY A 173 0.13 -9.69 -2.93
N ALA A 174 -0.22 -10.97 -3.12
CA ALA A 174 -0.27 -11.62 -4.44
C ALA A 174 -1.67 -11.56 -5.09
N GLY A 175 -2.57 -10.72 -4.55
CA GLY A 175 -3.94 -10.56 -5.00
C GLY A 175 -4.86 -11.71 -4.60
N LYS A 176 -6.09 -11.68 -5.12
CA LYS A 176 -7.15 -12.67 -4.80
C LYS A 176 -6.69 -14.11 -5.02
N SER A 177 -5.98 -14.38 -6.11
CA SER A 177 -5.51 -15.73 -6.44
C SER A 177 -4.50 -16.27 -5.41
N GLY A 178 -3.67 -15.42 -4.81
CA GLY A 178 -2.76 -15.85 -3.73
C GLY A 178 -3.53 -16.27 -2.47
N MET A 179 -4.59 -15.53 -2.12
CA MET A 179 -5.47 -15.89 -1.00
C MET A 179 -6.26 -17.17 -1.28
N ASP A 180 -6.82 -17.29 -2.49
CA ASP A 180 -7.55 -18.49 -2.93
C ASP A 180 -6.64 -19.74 -2.86
N GLU A 181 -5.37 -19.62 -3.25
CA GLU A 181 -4.40 -20.71 -3.15
C GLU A 181 -4.12 -21.13 -1.71
N LEU A 182 -3.91 -20.19 -0.78
CA LEU A 182 -3.74 -20.51 0.63
C LEU A 182 -4.97 -21.24 1.19
N PHE A 183 -6.17 -20.76 0.85
CA PHE A 183 -7.42 -21.38 1.27
C PHE A 183 -7.54 -22.81 0.73
N ASN A 184 -7.32 -22.99 -0.58
CA ASN A 184 -7.45 -24.29 -1.24
C ASN A 184 -6.38 -25.29 -0.78
N GLN A 185 -5.13 -24.86 -0.59
CA GLN A 185 -4.08 -25.72 -0.03
C GLN A 185 -4.40 -26.14 1.41
N THR A 186 -4.83 -25.21 2.26
CA THR A 186 -5.21 -25.50 3.65
C THR A 186 -6.34 -26.53 3.70
N LYS A 187 -7.42 -26.31 2.94
CA LYS A 187 -8.54 -27.27 2.83
C LYS A 187 -8.09 -28.62 2.28
N GLY A 188 -7.23 -28.61 1.25
CA GLY A 188 -6.70 -29.81 0.62
C GLY A 188 -5.93 -30.70 1.60
N ILE A 189 -5.12 -30.10 2.47
CA ILE A 189 -4.37 -30.83 3.52
C ILE A 189 -5.31 -31.59 4.45
N TYR A 190 -6.38 -30.94 4.94
CA TYR A 190 -7.39 -31.61 5.78
C TYR A 190 -8.20 -32.68 5.04
N ALA A 191 -8.23 -32.62 3.70
CA ALA A 191 -8.85 -33.60 2.84
C ALA A 191 -7.88 -34.68 2.33
N ASN A 192 -6.65 -34.75 2.87
CA ASN A 192 -5.57 -35.66 2.42
C ASN A 192 -5.25 -35.53 0.91
N GLN A 193 -5.38 -34.33 0.37
CA GLN A 193 -5.04 -34.01 -1.03
C GLN A 193 -3.59 -33.52 -1.13
N ALA A 194 -2.89 -33.93 -2.19
CA ALA A 194 -1.54 -33.45 -2.44
C ALA A 194 -1.55 -31.95 -2.80
N ALA A 195 -0.67 -31.15 -2.17
CA ALA A 195 -0.58 -29.70 -2.39
C ALA A 195 -0.26 -29.30 -3.84
N VAL A 196 0.32 -30.20 -4.64
CA VAL A 196 0.54 -29.99 -6.07
C VAL A 196 -0.77 -29.73 -6.83
N LEU A 197 -1.90 -30.25 -6.35
CA LEU A 197 -3.22 -30.09 -6.98
C LEU A 197 -3.78 -28.68 -6.85
N THR A 198 -3.28 -27.89 -5.91
CA THR A 198 -3.79 -26.55 -5.58
C THR A 198 -2.71 -25.47 -5.69
N LYS A 199 -1.53 -25.80 -6.23
CA LYS A 199 -0.42 -24.87 -6.45
C LYS A 199 -0.56 -24.17 -7.81
N SER A 200 -0.61 -22.84 -7.81
CA SER A 200 -0.86 -22.05 -9.02
C SER A 200 -0.10 -20.71 -9.09
N ILE A 201 0.09 -20.05 -7.95
CA ILE A 201 0.64 -18.71 -7.77
C ILE A 201 2.00 -18.78 -7.09
N PHE A 202 2.14 -19.58 -6.03
CA PHE A 202 3.38 -19.67 -5.27
C PHE A 202 4.28 -20.79 -5.81
N THR A 203 5.59 -20.54 -5.80
CA THR A 203 6.59 -21.50 -6.29
C THR A 203 6.77 -22.71 -5.35
N LYS A 204 6.27 -22.62 -4.11
CA LYS A 204 6.22 -23.68 -3.09
C LYS A 204 4.86 -23.64 -2.38
N GLN A 205 4.52 -24.70 -1.65
CA GLN A 205 3.32 -24.73 -0.80
C GLN A 205 3.35 -23.55 0.17
N ILE A 206 2.25 -22.80 0.27
CA ILE A 206 2.11 -21.69 1.22
C ILE A 206 1.35 -22.11 2.48
N ALA A 207 0.43 -23.07 2.41
CA ALA A 207 -0.27 -23.57 3.59
C ALA A 207 0.72 -24.17 4.60
N PHE A 208 0.64 -23.70 5.85
CA PHE A 208 1.52 -24.08 6.96
C PHE A 208 3.02 -23.91 6.66
N ASN A 209 3.40 -22.92 5.85
CA ASN A 209 4.77 -22.73 5.42
C ASN A 209 5.20 -21.25 5.38
N VAL A 210 6.50 -21.02 5.23
CA VAL A 210 7.14 -19.73 4.99
C VAL A 210 7.98 -19.82 3.72
N ILE A 211 7.78 -18.90 2.78
CA ILE A 211 8.47 -18.89 1.48
C ILE A 211 9.37 -17.64 1.40
N PRO A 212 10.71 -17.75 1.44
CA PRO A 212 11.63 -16.61 1.41
C PRO A 212 11.86 -16.12 -0.04
N HIS A 213 10.77 -15.90 -0.79
CA HIS A 213 10.82 -15.49 -2.19
C HIS A 213 9.55 -14.73 -2.55
N ILE A 214 9.68 -13.43 -2.79
CA ILE A 214 8.60 -12.55 -3.25
C ILE A 214 9.07 -11.77 -4.47
N ASP A 215 8.23 -11.75 -5.51
CA ASP A 215 8.60 -11.26 -6.85
C ASP A 215 9.69 -12.15 -7.47
N VAL A 216 10.49 -11.67 -8.41
CA VAL A 216 11.57 -12.42 -9.08
C VAL A 216 12.94 -12.18 -8.44
N PHE A 217 13.86 -13.13 -8.57
CA PHE A 217 15.28 -12.91 -8.25
C PHE A 217 15.94 -11.92 -9.23
N LEU A 218 16.87 -11.14 -8.70
CA LEU A 218 17.81 -10.29 -9.44
C LEU A 218 19.20 -10.94 -9.48
N ASP A 219 20.11 -10.38 -10.26
CA ASP A 219 21.44 -10.97 -10.51
C ASP A 219 22.31 -11.10 -9.24
N GLY A 220 22.08 -10.26 -8.22
CA GLY A 220 22.80 -10.29 -6.94
C GLY A 220 22.31 -11.32 -5.93
N GLY A 221 21.25 -12.06 -6.26
CA GLY A 221 20.63 -13.07 -5.38
C GLY A 221 19.52 -12.52 -4.49
N GLU A 222 19.39 -11.20 -4.37
CA GLU A 222 18.19 -10.57 -3.79
C GLU A 222 16.99 -10.71 -4.72
N THR A 223 15.80 -10.62 -4.13
CA THR A 223 14.55 -10.52 -4.87
C THR A 223 14.22 -9.08 -5.21
N LYS A 224 13.40 -8.89 -6.23
CA LYS A 224 12.91 -7.57 -6.64
C LYS A 224 12.09 -6.88 -5.54
N GLU A 225 11.45 -7.62 -4.65
CA GLU A 225 10.73 -7.05 -3.50
C GLU A 225 11.70 -6.44 -2.48
N GLU A 226 12.79 -7.15 -2.17
CA GLU A 226 13.85 -6.66 -1.27
C GLU A 226 14.53 -5.42 -1.86
N TRP A 227 14.81 -5.45 -3.16
CA TRP A 227 15.32 -4.27 -3.89
C TRP A 227 14.35 -3.08 -3.82
N LYS A 228 13.03 -3.30 -4.02
CA LYS A 228 12.01 -2.24 -3.91
C LYS A 228 12.05 -1.60 -2.53
N MET A 229 12.07 -2.39 -1.45
CA MET A 229 12.11 -1.85 -0.09
C MET A 229 13.31 -0.93 0.12
N ALA A 230 14.50 -1.32 -0.36
CA ALA A 230 15.68 -0.49 -0.25
C ALA A 230 15.61 0.77 -1.12
N ALA A 231 15.29 0.62 -2.41
CA ALA A 231 15.28 1.72 -3.38
C ALA A 231 14.19 2.77 -3.07
N GLU A 232 12.99 2.31 -2.70
CA GLU A 232 11.86 3.17 -2.40
C GLU A 232 12.09 3.91 -1.07
N THR A 233 12.62 3.25 -0.03
CA THR A 233 12.98 3.92 1.25
C THR A 233 13.98 5.05 1.02
N ARG A 234 15.00 4.83 0.18
CA ARG A 234 15.98 5.87 -0.15
C ARG A 234 15.37 7.07 -0.88
N LYS A 235 14.39 6.83 -1.75
CA LYS A 235 13.68 7.90 -2.48
C LYS A 235 12.68 8.66 -1.61
N ILE A 236 12.06 7.99 -0.63
CA ILE A 236 10.99 8.56 0.21
C ILE A 236 11.56 9.27 1.44
N LEU A 237 12.45 8.59 2.17
CA LEU A 237 12.89 9.01 3.50
C LEU A 237 14.22 9.75 3.46
N ASP A 238 15.26 9.12 2.92
CA ASP A 238 16.62 9.67 2.91
C ASP A 238 17.52 8.92 1.90
N PRO A 239 18.16 9.59 0.93
CA PRO A 239 19.05 8.93 -0.03
C PRO A 239 20.28 8.24 0.59
N GLU A 240 20.70 8.62 1.80
CA GLU A 240 21.86 8.06 2.50
C GLU A 240 21.53 6.84 3.38
N ILE A 241 20.25 6.58 3.65
CA ILE A 241 19.84 5.46 4.50
C ILE A 241 20.19 4.11 3.86
N LYS A 242 20.85 3.25 4.63
CA LYS A 242 21.20 1.89 4.19
C LYS A 242 20.10 0.93 4.61
N VAL A 243 19.56 0.16 3.66
CA VAL A 243 18.48 -0.79 3.92
C VAL A 243 18.91 -2.18 3.46
N HIS A 244 18.78 -3.17 4.33
CA HIS A 244 18.93 -4.58 4.01
C HIS A 244 17.63 -5.30 4.34
N ALA A 245 16.90 -5.71 3.31
CA ALA A 245 15.59 -6.34 3.42
C ALA A 245 15.66 -7.84 3.12
N ASN A 246 14.88 -8.62 3.85
CA ASN A 246 14.67 -10.06 3.65
C ASN A 246 13.16 -10.29 3.56
N CYS A 247 12.66 -10.74 2.42
CA CYS A 247 11.21 -10.79 2.17
C CYS A 247 10.65 -12.20 2.10
N ALA A 248 9.85 -12.58 3.09
CA ALA A 248 9.19 -13.88 3.12
C ALA A 248 7.66 -13.77 3.08
N ARG A 249 7.03 -14.71 2.36
CA ARG A 249 5.58 -14.91 2.33
C ARG A 249 5.21 -15.90 3.44
N VAL A 250 4.19 -15.57 4.23
CA VAL A 250 3.66 -16.42 5.30
C VAL A 250 2.20 -16.79 5.05
N ALA A 251 1.74 -17.83 5.74
CA ALA A 251 0.36 -18.33 5.68
C ALA A 251 -0.67 -17.43 6.40
N SER A 252 -0.67 -16.13 6.12
CA SER A 252 -1.71 -15.17 6.54
C SER A 252 -2.48 -14.63 5.33
N PHE A 253 -3.76 -14.31 5.52
CA PHE A 253 -4.61 -13.79 4.45
C PHE A 253 -4.36 -12.32 4.17
N VAL A 254 -4.49 -11.46 5.20
CA VAL A 254 -4.27 -10.01 5.15
C VAL A 254 -3.38 -9.63 6.34
N GLY A 255 -2.64 -8.53 6.21
CA GLY A 255 -1.70 -8.05 7.21
C GLY A 255 -0.26 -8.41 6.89
N HIS A 256 0.59 -7.40 6.70
CA HIS A 256 2.03 -7.58 6.62
C HIS A 256 2.64 -7.33 7.99
N ALA A 257 3.70 -8.08 8.28
CA ALA A 257 4.48 -7.94 9.49
C ALA A 257 5.94 -7.74 9.14
N GLU A 258 6.65 -6.96 9.95
CA GLU A 258 8.05 -6.64 9.76
C GLU A 258 8.75 -6.64 11.11
N TYR A 259 9.85 -7.38 11.18
CA TYR A 259 10.81 -7.22 12.25
C TYR A 259 11.88 -6.24 11.78
N ILE A 260 11.97 -5.09 12.43
CA ILE A 260 12.85 -4.00 12.01
C ILE A 260 13.89 -3.75 13.08
N ASN A 261 15.15 -3.77 12.66
CA ASN A 261 16.30 -3.36 13.44
C ASN A 261 16.87 -2.10 12.82
N ILE A 262 17.07 -1.06 13.63
CA ILE A 262 17.66 0.20 13.18
C ILE A 262 18.93 0.52 13.98
N GLU A 263 19.85 1.19 13.31
CA GLU A 263 21.02 1.82 13.91
C GLU A 263 20.98 3.33 13.62
N THR A 264 21.15 4.13 14.66
CA THR A 264 21.01 5.59 14.61
C THR A 264 22.35 6.30 14.83
N GLU A 265 22.45 7.57 14.42
CA GLU A 265 23.69 8.34 14.59
C GLU A 265 23.99 8.65 16.06
N LYS A 266 22.96 8.94 16.85
CA LYS A 266 23.07 9.24 18.27
C LYS A 266 22.29 8.23 19.12
N PRO A 267 22.64 8.07 20.41
CA PRO A 267 21.98 7.09 21.27
C PRO A 267 20.46 7.25 21.33
N ILE A 268 19.76 6.13 21.23
CA ILE A 268 18.31 6.02 21.35
C ILE A 268 17.96 4.95 22.38
N THR A 269 17.07 5.28 23.32
CA THR A 269 16.53 4.30 24.27
C THR A 269 15.19 3.76 23.77
N ALA A 270 14.80 2.56 24.19
CA ALA A 270 13.49 2.00 23.88
C ALA A 270 12.33 2.93 24.32
N GLN A 271 12.49 3.61 25.46
CA GLN A 271 11.52 4.60 25.95
C GLN A 271 11.43 5.82 25.04
N ALA A 272 12.57 6.34 24.56
CA ALA A 272 12.58 7.47 23.63
C ALA A 272 12.00 7.09 22.26
N ALA A 273 12.33 5.91 21.74
CA ALA A 273 11.75 5.37 20.52
C ALA A 273 10.23 5.26 20.63
N ARG A 274 9.74 4.63 21.71
CA ARG A 274 8.32 4.52 22.02
C ARG A 274 7.63 5.88 22.09
N ALA A 275 8.22 6.85 22.79
CA ALA A 275 7.64 8.19 22.92
C ALA A 275 7.55 8.92 21.58
N ALA A 276 8.51 8.73 20.67
CA ALA A 276 8.47 9.29 19.32
C ALA A 276 7.38 8.62 18.47
N LEU A 277 7.31 7.29 18.50
CA LEU A 277 6.33 6.50 17.76
C LEU A 277 4.89 6.77 18.22
N SER A 278 4.64 6.82 19.54
CA SER A 278 3.29 7.05 20.09
C SER A 278 2.72 8.44 19.79
N LYS A 279 3.55 9.41 19.37
CA LYS A 279 3.11 10.76 19.01
C LYS A 279 2.92 10.94 17.50
N ALA A 280 3.38 9.99 16.70
CA ALA A 280 3.38 10.11 15.24
C ALA A 280 1.98 9.80 14.68
N PRO A 281 1.50 10.59 13.70
CA PRO A 281 0.22 10.32 13.05
C PRO A 281 0.27 8.99 12.28
N GLY A 282 -0.83 8.24 12.29
CA GLY A 282 -0.94 6.95 11.62
C GLY A 282 -0.16 5.81 12.28
N ILE A 283 0.32 6.00 13.52
CA ILE A 283 0.99 4.95 14.31
C ILE A 283 0.19 4.67 15.59
N ARG A 284 -0.05 3.38 15.85
CA ARG A 284 -0.60 2.86 17.10
C ARG A 284 0.44 2.03 17.82
N VAL A 285 0.81 2.39 19.05
CA VAL A 285 1.75 1.60 19.85
C VAL A 285 0.98 0.66 20.78
N VAL A 286 1.10 -0.65 20.54
CA VAL A 286 0.60 -1.72 21.42
C VAL A 286 1.82 -2.53 21.83
N ASP A 287 2.42 -2.18 22.96
CA ASP A 287 3.71 -2.76 23.35
C ASP A 287 3.81 -2.95 24.86
N HIS A 288 3.02 -3.89 25.35
CA HIS A 288 3.09 -4.39 26.71
C HIS A 288 4.00 -5.62 26.71
N HIS A 289 5.03 -5.63 27.54
CA HIS A 289 5.94 -6.78 27.65
C HIS A 289 5.28 -7.89 28.50
N ALA A 290 4.13 -8.38 28.03
CA ALA A 290 3.27 -9.39 28.62
C ALA A 290 2.57 -10.17 27.50
N ASP A 291 1.92 -11.29 27.84
CA ASP A 291 1.10 -12.06 26.90
C ASP A 291 0.02 -11.16 26.29
N GLU A 292 -0.24 -11.33 24.99
CA GLU A 292 -1.18 -10.52 24.19
C GLU A 292 -0.84 -9.00 24.13
N GLY A 293 0.33 -8.60 24.64
CA GLY A 293 0.77 -7.21 24.67
C GLY A 293 1.31 -6.64 23.35
N TYR A 294 0.98 -7.26 22.23
CA TYR A 294 1.49 -6.94 20.90
C TYR A 294 0.45 -7.25 19.82
N THR A 295 0.51 -6.54 18.69
CA THR A 295 -0.42 -6.74 17.57
C THR A 295 0.15 -7.73 16.55
N THR A 296 -0.70 -8.61 16.03
CA THR A 296 -0.34 -9.60 15.00
C THR A 296 -0.98 -9.28 13.65
N PRO A 297 -0.49 -9.87 12.53
CA PRO A 297 -1.08 -9.68 11.21
C PRO A 297 -2.57 -10.02 11.10
N ALA A 298 -3.07 -10.94 11.94
CA ALA A 298 -4.47 -11.36 11.90
C ALA A 298 -5.44 -10.26 12.40
N GLU A 299 -4.94 -9.30 13.17
CA GLU A 299 -5.76 -8.29 13.86
C GLU A 299 -5.86 -6.96 13.11
N VAL A 300 -5.01 -6.72 12.12
CA VAL A 300 -4.91 -5.41 11.47
C VAL A 300 -5.81 -5.24 10.26
N ALA A 301 -6.46 -6.30 9.79
CA ALA A 301 -7.28 -6.23 8.57
C ALA A 301 -8.43 -5.23 8.74
N GLY A 302 -8.50 -4.23 7.85
CA GLY A 302 -9.47 -3.13 7.92
C GLY A 302 -9.04 -1.93 8.78
N GLU A 303 -7.89 -1.99 9.45
CA GLU A 303 -7.37 -0.87 10.26
C GLU A 303 -6.54 0.12 9.41
N ASP A 304 -6.66 1.41 9.74
CA ASP A 304 -5.93 2.50 9.06
C ASP A 304 -4.48 2.64 9.54
N ASP A 305 -4.21 2.29 10.80
CA ASP A 305 -2.95 2.57 11.49
C ASP A 305 -1.86 1.54 11.18
N VAL A 306 -0.61 1.97 11.34
CA VAL A 306 0.57 1.10 11.48
C VAL A 306 0.77 0.78 12.96
N PHE A 307 0.73 -0.50 13.32
CA PHE A 307 0.85 -0.97 14.69
C PHE A 307 2.30 -1.29 15.02
N ILE A 308 2.79 -0.78 16.15
CA ILE A 308 4.16 -0.99 16.62
C ILE A 308 4.16 -1.68 17.98
N SER A 309 4.95 -2.75 18.07
CA SER A 309 5.14 -3.56 19.27
C SER A 309 6.61 -3.93 19.48
N ARG A 310 6.92 -4.60 20.60
CA ARG A 310 8.22 -5.23 20.87
C ARG A 310 9.42 -4.28 20.79
N ILE A 311 9.23 -3.01 21.15
CA ILE A 311 10.24 -1.96 21.10
C ILE A 311 11.28 -2.23 22.18
N ARG A 312 12.53 -2.44 21.80
CA ARG A 312 13.62 -2.69 22.74
C ARG A 312 14.98 -2.28 22.17
N LYS A 313 15.96 -2.18 23.06
CA LYS A 313 17.36 -2.00 22.67
C LYS A 313 17.84 -3.23 21.88
N ASP A 314 18.53 -2.99 20.77
CA ASP A 314 19.34 -3.99 20.10
C ASP A 314 20.77 -3.91 20.66
N SER A 315 21.20 -4.94 21.39
CA SER A 315 22.52 -4.97 22.02
C SER A 315 23.66 -5.36 21.07
N SER A 316 23.36 -5.71 19.81
CA SER A 316 24.38 -6.11 18.84
C SER A 316 25.08 -4.94 18.14
N VAL A 317 24.54 -3.72 18.26
CA VAL A 317 25.10 -2.48 17.71
C VAL A 317 25.00 -1.33 18.72
N GLU A 318 25.81 -0.29 18.58
CA GLU A 318 25.98 0.77 19.58
C GLU A 318 24.67 1.55 19.87
N ASN A 319 24.03 2.06 18.83
CA ASN A 319 22.82 2.89 18.89
C ASN A 319 21.60 2.16 18.28
N GLY A 320 21.41 0.91 18.72
CA GLY A 320 20.45 -0.02 18.14
C GLY A 320 19.10 -0.08 18.84
N VAL A 321 18.02 -0.07 18.04
CA VAL A 321 16.65 -0.37 18.51
C VAL A 321 15.99 -1.36 17.54
N SER A 322 15.27 -2.33 18.10
CA SER A 322 14.43 -3.25 17.35
C SER A 322 12.96 -3.04 17.69
N PHE A 323 12.08 -3.22 16.72
CA PHE A 323 10.63 -3.21 16.93
C PHE A 323 9.92 -4.10 15.90
N TRP A 324 8.69 -4.46 16.24
CA TRP A 324 7.74 -5.18 15.40
C TRP A 324 6.76 -4.17 14.80
N CYS A 325 6.52 -4.28 13.49
CA CYS A 325 5.67 -3.37 12.73
C CYS A 325 4.65 -4.16 11.92
N VAL A 326 3.36 -3.85 12.07
CA VAL A 326 2.26 -4.57 11.40
C VAL A 326 1.25 -3.58 10.84
N ALA A 327 0.81 -3.80 9.61
CA ALA A 327 -0.26 -3.02 9.00
C ALA A 327 -1.05 -3.84 7.99
N ASP A 328 -2.28 -3.42 7.71
CA ASP A 328 -3.03 -3.94 6.57
C ASP A 328 -2.39 -3.50 5.25
N ASN A 329 -1.92 -4.48 4.50
CA ASN A 329 -1.19 -4.29 3.26
C ASN A 329 -2.08 -3.91 2.06
N LEU A 330 -3.38 -4.18 2.11
CA LEU A 330 -4.36 -3.72 1.11
C LEU A 330 -4.86 -2.32 1.43
N ARG A 331 -4.93 -1.98 2.72
CA ARG A 331 -5.40 -0.70 3.22
C ARG A 331 -4.26 0.31 3.35
N LYS A 332 -3.60 0.46 4.51
CA LYS A 332 -2.47 1.40 4.66
C LYS A 332 -1.35 1.14 3.65
N GLY A 333 -1.05 -0.13 3.38
CA GLY A 333 -0.04 -0.53 2.39
C GLY A 333 -0.40 -0.29 0.92
N ALA A 334 -1.61 0.17 0.58
CA ALA A 334 -1.97 0.46 -0.80
C ALA A 334 -3.10 1.50 -0.91
N ALA A 335 -4.34 1.09 -0.63
CA ALA A 335 -5.53 1.88 -0.95
C ALA A 335 -5.65 3.16 -0.10
N LEU A 336 -5.43 3.07 1.21
CA LEU A 336 -5.51 4.23 2.11
C LEU A 336 -4.43 5.25 1.77
N ASN A 337 -3.18 4.80 1.56
CA ASN A 337 -2.10 5.73 1.19
C ASN A 337 -2.42 6.46 -0.12
N ALA A 338 -2.96 5.76 -1.13
CA ALA A 338 -3.39 6.38 -2.38
C ALA A 338 -4.51 7.41 -2.18
N VAL A 339 -5.51 7.11 -1.34
CA VAL A 339 -6.58 8.07 -1.00
C VAL A 339 -6.03 9.25 -0.19
N GLN A 340 -5.13 9.04 0.76
CA GLN A 340 -4.50 10.11 1.53
C GLN A 340 -3.63 11.03 0.63
N ILE A 341 -2.92 10.48 -0.36
CA ILE A 341 -2.25 11.27 -1.40
C ILE A 341 -3.28 12.16 -2.12
N ALA A 342 -4.43 11.59 -2.50
CA ALA A 342 -5.50 12.34 -3.15
C ALA A 342 -6.07 13.44 -2.24
N GLU A 343 -6.24 13.18 -0.95
CA GLU A 343 -6.72 14.15 0.04
C GLU A 343 -5.78 15.34 0.15
N VAL A 344 -4.47 15.11 0.28
CA VAL A 344 -3.47 16.18 0.31
C VAL A 344 -3.44 16.93 -1.02
N LEU A 345 -3.44 16.22 -2.14
CA LEU A 345 -3.45 16.81 -3.49
C LEU A 345 -4.63 17.76 -3.67
N VAL A 346 -5.83 17.31 -3.31
CA VAL A 346 -7.06 18.10 -3.39
C VAL A 346 -6.98 19.33 -2.49
N LYS A 347 -6.63 19.13 -1.21
CA LYS A 347 -6.60 20.19 -0.20
C LYS A 347 -5.61 21.30 -0.54
N GLU A 348 -4.40 20.93 -0.97
CA GLU A 348 -3.29 21.88 -1.07
C GLU A 348 -2.99 22.36 -2.49
N TYR A 349 -3.33 21.57 -3.52
CA TYR A 349 -2.87 21.85 -4.90
C TYR A 349 -3.98 22.00 -5.93
N LEU A 350 -5.18 21.46 -5.68
CA LEU A 350 -6.31 21.56 -6.62
C LEU A 350 -7.41 22.51 -6.12
N ASN A 351 -7.62 22.61 -4.80
CA ASN A 351 -8.58 23.56 -4.21
C ASN A 351 -8.06 24.99 -4.13
N ALA A 352 -6.73 25.22 -4.18
CA ALA A 352 -6.14 26.55 -4.07
C ALA A 352 -6.44 27.51 -5.27
N GLY A 353 -7.32 27.09 -6.19
CA GLY A 353 -7.79 27.88 -7.34
C GLY A 353 -9.30 27.82 -7.57
N ARG A 354 -10.09 27.43 -6.55
CA ARG A 354 -11.55 27.52 -6.55
C ARG A 354 -12.04 28.55 -5.55
#